data_AF-A0A348NY98-F1
#
_entry.id   AF-A0A348NY98-F1
#
_cell.length_a   1.000
_cell.length_b   1.000
_cell.length_c   1.000
_cell.angle_alpha   90.00
_cell.angle_beta   90.00
_cell.angle_gamma   90.00
#
_symmetry.space_group_name_H-M   'P 1'
#
loop_
_entity.id
_entity.type
_entity.pdbx_description
1 polymer ?
#
loop_
_entity_poly.entity_id
_entity_poly.type
_entity_poly.pdbx_seq_one_letter_code
_entity_poly.pdbx_strand_id
1 'polypeptide(L)'
;MKSSLNDDEIVAGVYPFMGYDAVGMGDQEFVNGIGFVKNNISGKIPLTSSNLEFSDKGIKVEKFRIIQMKNGIKVGVTGVNFATDFKYLMRNNTIKETDIIVDKAFDNLRKSLSELKGKCDIIVVLANLNQEGLVKLLDNVDGYDLVLAGNNGEEFKYARRIENKIYLQNGRDGEKIGKVVYEIKNDGKPQFVSYELIKINAKKLKRDAKIEKIIKDLEK
;
A
#
# COMPACT_ATOMS: atom_id res chain seq x y z
N MET A 1 -6.36 -2.42 18.08
CA MET A 1 -7.39 -1.44 18.52
C MET A 1 -8.51 -1.57 17.53
N LYS A 2 -9.77 -1.81 17.92
CA LYS A 2 -10.88 -1.77 16.95
C LYS A 2 -11.23 -0.31 16.73
N SER A 3 -11.08 0.21 15.51
CA SER A 3 -11.67 1.48 15.10
C SER A 3 -13.19 1.41 15.23
N SER A 4 -13.83 2.55 15.47
CA SER A 4 -15.29 2.62 15.31
C SER A 4 -15.63 2.77 13.83
N LEU A 5 -16.82 2.32 13.41
CA LEU A 5 -17.30 2.53 12.03
C LEU A 5 -17.23 4.01 11.63
N ASN A 6 -17.50 4.91 12.57
CA ASN A 6 -17.42 6.35 12.36
C ASN A 6 -15.99 6.82 12.05
N ASP A 7 -14.98 6.28 12.73
CA ASP A 7 -13.57 6.62 12.44
C ASP A 7 -13.17 6.18 11.04
N ASP A 8 -13.61 4.99 10.62
CA ASP A 8 -13.30 4.46 9.29
C ASP A 8 -14.03 5.21 8.17
N GLU A 9 -15.25 5.69 8.42
CA GLU A 9 -15.97 6.59 7.51
C GLU A 9 -15.25 7.94 7.35
N ILE A 10 -14.74 8.51 8.45
CA ILE A 10 -13.91 9.72 8.42
C ILE A 10 -12.65 9.49 7.59
N VAL A 11 -11.92 8.40 7.86
CA VAL A 11 -10.70 8.05 7.11
C VAL A 11 -11.03 7.89 5.63
N ALA A 12 -12.04 7.10 5.28
CA ALA A 12 -12.44 6.88 3.89
C ALA A 12 -12.92 8.16 3.19
N GLY A 13 -13.54 9.09 3.93
CA GLY A 13 -13.96 10.40 3.42
C GLY A 13 -12.80 11.36 3.17
N VAL A 14 -11.74 11.30 3.97
CA VAL A 14 -10.55 12.17 3.87
C VAL A 14 -9.53 11.65 2.86
N TYR A 15 -9.33 10.34 2.79
CA TYR A 15 -8.26 9.68 2.02
C TYR A 15 -8.16 10.15 0.56
N PRO A 16 -9.26 10.30 -0.21
CA PRO A 16 -9.20 10.76 -1.60
C PRO A 16 -8.57 12.15 -1.79
N PHE A 17 -8.53 12.96 -0.73
CA PHE A 17 -8.03 14.33 -0.76
C PHE A 17 -6.57 14.45 -0.29
N MET A 18 -5.95 13.36 0.15
CA MET A 18 -4.56 13.35 0.64
C MET A 18 -3.51 13.31 -0.48
N GLY A 19 -3.92 13.07 -1.74
CA GLY A 19 -3.04 13.15 -2.90
C GLY A 19 -2.10 11.94 -3.07
N TYR A 20 -2.51 10.75 -2.63
CA TYR A 20 -1.77 9.52 -2.91
C TYR A 20 -1.86 9.15 -4.40
N ASP A 21 -0.75 8.70 -4.97
CA ASP A 21 -0.69 8.19 -6.36
C ASP A 21 -1.02 6.68 -6.46
N ALA A 22 -0.74 5.94 -5.38
CA ALA A 22 -1.05 4.53 -5.22
C ALA A 22 -1.20 4.18 -3.73
N VAL A 23 -2.11 3.25 -3.44
CA VAL A 23 -2.35 2.70 -2.10
C VAL A 23 -2.39 1.18 -2.19
N GLY A 24 -1.57 0.50 -1.40
CA GLY A 24 -1.61 -0.96 -1.31
C GLY A 24 -2.81 -1.38 -0.48
N MET A 25 -3.74 -2.12 -1.07
CA MET A 25 -4.91 -2.60 -0.33
C MET A 25 -4.51 -3.76 0.60
N GLY A 26 -4.86 -3.68 1.87
CA GLY A 26 -4.62 -4.66 2.92
C GLY A 26 -5.88 -5.27 3.51
N ASP A 27 -5.73 -6.11 4.53
CA ASP A 27 -6.84 -6.74 5.26
C ASP A 27 -7.65 -5.73 6.08
N GLN A 28 -7.01 -4.70 6.61
CA GLN A 28 -7.67 -3.72 7.48
C GLN A 28 -8.72 -2.87 6.74
N GLU A 29 -8.64 -2.71 5.42
CA GLU A 29 -9.71 -2.06 4.65
C GLU A 29 -11.06 -2.82 4.71
N PHE A 30 -11.04 -4.09 5.12
CA PHE A 30 -12.20 -4.98 5.14
C PHE A 30 -12.80 -5.16 6.53
N VAL A 31 -12.35 -4.46 7.58
CA VAL A 31 -12.87 -4.62 8.96
C VAL A 31 -14.37 -4.30 9.07
N ASN A 32 -14.89 -3.44 8.20
CA ASN A 32 -16.31 -3.11 8.08
C ASN A 32 -17.02 -3.86 6.94
N GLY A 33 -16.38 -4.90 6.40
CA GLY A 33 -16.91 -5.77 5.38
C GLY A 33 -16.78 -5.25 3.94
N ILE A 34 -17.10 -6.15 3.00
CA ILE A 34 -16.92 -5.90 1.56
C ILE A 34 -17.79 -4.75 1.02
N GLY A 35 -18.97 -4.55 1.61
CA GLY A 35 -19.88 -3.47 1.26
C GLY A 35 -19.31 -2.09 1.58
N PHE A 36 -18.58 -1.97 2.70
CA PHE A 36 -17.90 -0.73 3.07
C PHE A 36 -16.82 -0.38 2.04
N VAL A 37 -15.97 -1.35 1.66
CA VAL A 37 -14.96 -1.16 0.60
C VAL A 37 -15.61 -0.66 -0.68
N LYS A 38 -16.69 -1.31 -1.14
CA LYS A 38 -17.39 -0.95 -2.37
C LYS A 38 -17.93 0.49 -2.34
N ASN A 39 -18.55 0.89 -1.24
CA ASN A 39 -19.26 2.16 -1.16
C ASN A 39 -18.36 3.35 -0.78
N ASN A 40 -17.32 3.10 0.02
CA ASN A 40 -16.53 4.16 0.66
C ASN A 40 -15.13 4.32 0.07
N ILE A 41 -14.50 3.25 -0.41
CA ILE A 41 -13.08 3.25 -0.79
C ILE A 41 -12.90 3.04 -2.30
N SER A 42 -13.59 2.05 -2.87
CA SER A 42 -13.46 1.62 -4.27
C SER A 42 -13.68 2.78 -5.25
N GLY A 43 -12.73 2.97 -6.16
CA GLY A 43 -12.78 4.01 -7.19
C GLY A 43 -12.59 5.44 -6.71
N LYS A 44 -12.42 5.67 -5.40
CA LYS A 44 -12.12 6.99 -4.81
C LYS A 44 -10.64 7.15 -4.46
N ILE A 45 -9.96 6.03 -4.22
CA ILE A 45 -8.54 5.95 -3.85
C ILE A 45 -7.83 5.08 -4.91
N PRO A 46 -6.58 5.37 -5.30
CA PRO A 46 -5.85 4.59 -6.29
C PRO A 46 -5.32 3.27 -5.71
N LEU A 47 -6.24 2.36 -5.41
CA LEU A 47 -5.93 1.05 -4.82
C LEU A 47 -5.19 0.16 -5.81
N THR A 48 -4.18 -0.56 -5.30
CA THR A 48 -3.51 -1.62 -6.01
C THR A 48 -3.29 -2.87 -5.17
N SER A 49 -3.47 -4.03 -5.80
CA SER A 49 -3.05 -5.33 -5.28
C SER A 49 -2.93 -6.33 -6.41
N SER A 50 -1.82 -7.07 -6.45
CA SER A 50 -1.55 -8.07 -7.48
C SER A 50 -2.36 -9.35 -7.29
N ASN A 51 -2.84 -9.62 -6.08
CA ASN A 51 -3.30 -10.95 -5.69
C ASN A 51 -4.65 -10.97 -4.95
N LEU A 52 -5.41 -9.87 -5.03
CA LEU A 52 -6.79 -9.82 -4.59
C LEU A 52 -7.71 -9.91 -5.80
N GLU A 53 -8.63 -10.86 -5.77
CA GLU A 53 -9.69 -11.00 -6.76
C GLU A 53 -11.05 -10.91 -6.09
N PHE A 54 -11.93 -10.10 -6.66
CA PHE A 54 -13.28 -9.86 -6.14
C PHE A 54 -14.32 -10.53 -7.04
N SER A 55 -15.32 -11.14 -6.41
CA SER A 55 -16.49 -11.66 -7.13
C SER A 55 -17.34 -10.51 -7.69
N ASP A 56 -17.53 -9.45 -6.90
CA ASP A 56 -18.16 -8.20 -7.34
C ASP A 56 -17.20 -7.37 -8.22
N LYS A 57 -17.51 -7.30 -9.52
CA LYS A 57 -16.74 -6.52 -10.51
C LYS A 57 -16.86 -5.01 -10.36
N GLY A 58 -17.72 -4.52 -9.47
CA GLY A 58 -17.80 -3.11 -9.10
C GLY A 58 -16.67 -2.66 -8.15
N ILE A 59 -15.94 -3.59 -7.53
CA ILE A 59 -14.79 -3.28 -6.68
C ILE A 59 -13.56 -3.06 -7.57
N LYS A 60 -13.03 -1.83 -7.55
CA LYS A 60 -11.95 -1.39 -8.41
C LYS A 60 -10.63 -1.39 -7.64
N VAL A 61 -9.81 -2.40 -7.91
CA VAL A 61 -8.43 -2.51 -7.43
C VAL A 61 -7.57 -2.89 -8.62
N GLU A 62 -6.59 -2.06 -8.94
CA GLU A 62 -5.72 -2.32 -10.07
C GLU A 62 -4.61 -3.31 -9.69
N LYS A 63 -4.28 -4.25 -10.58
CA LYS A 63 -3.18 -5.20 -10.34
C LYS A 63 -1.85 -4.48 -10.04
N PHE A 64 -1.59 -3.42 -10.80
CA PHE A 64 -0.49 -2.48 -10.61
C PHE A 64 -0.88 -1.13 -11.20
N ARG A 65 -0.17 -0.06 -10.82
CA ARG A 65 -0.26 1.26 -11.43
C ARG A 65 1.09 1.67 -12.02
N ILE A 66 1.08 2.45 -13.09
CA ILE A 66 2.29 3.11 -13.61
C ILE A 66 2.09 4.61 -13.44
N ILE A 67 2.90 5.20 -12.56
CA ILE A 67 2.86 6.63 -12.24
C ILE A 67 3.94 7.32 -13.06
N GLN A 68 3.55 8.25 -13.92
CA GLN A 68 4.49 9.09 -14.65
C GLN A 68 4.76 10.37 -13.87
N MET A 69 6.00 10.51 -13.39
CA MET A 69 6.46 11.70 -12.69
C MET A 69 6.62 12.87 -13.67
N LYS A 70 6.60 14.11 -13.14
CA LYS A 70 6.74 15.34 -13.95
C LYS A 70 8.04 15.42 -14.76
N ASN A 71 9.09 14.76 -14.29
CA ASN A 71 10.38 14.67 -14.98
C ASN A 71 10.47 13.50 -15.99
N GLY A 72 9.36 12.81 -16.25
CA GLY A 72 9.27 11.71 -17.21
C GLY A 72 9.55 10.31 -16.65
N ILE A 73 10.08 10.21 -15.42
CA ILE A 73 10.34 8.92 -14.74
C ILE A 73 9.02 8.17 -14.55
N LYS A 74 9.01 6.88 -14.87
CA LYS A 74 7.87 5.97 -14.67
C LYS A 74 8.11 5.07 -13.47
N VAL A 75 7.22 5.17 -12.49
CA VAL A 75 7.24 4.32 -11.28
C VAL A 75 6.10 3.31 -11.38
N GLY A 76 6.46 2.03 -11.49
CA GLY A 76 5.52 0.92 -11.37
C GLY A 76 5.25 0.63 -9.90
N VAL A 77 3.99 0.51 -9.49
CA VAL A 77 3.61 0.22 -8.11
C VAL A 77 2.61 -0.93 -8.08
N THR A 78 2.86 -1.93 -7.26
CA THR A 78 1.96 -3.09 -7.09
C THR A 78 1.82 -3.45 -5.62
N GLY A 79 0.60 -3.78 -5.18
CA GLY A 79 0.36 -4.33 -3.85
C GLY A 79 0.52 -5.85 -3.79
N VAL A 80 0.75 -6.40 -2.61
CA VAL A 80 0.68 -7.85 -2.35
C VAL A 80 0.25 -8.13 -0.91
N ASN A 81 -0.57 -9.16 -0.75
CA ASN A 81 -1.17 -9.59 0.51
C ASN A 81 -0.89 -11.05 0.84
N PHE A 82 -0.94 -11.39 2.12
CA PHE A 82 -0.96 -12.77 2.57
C PHE A 82 -2.36 -13.21 2.97
N ALA A 83 -2.77 -14.37 2.45
CA ALA A 83 -4.09 -14.94 2.70
C ALA A 83 -4.36 -15.17 4.20
N THR A 84 -3.32 -15.43 4.99
CA THR A 84 -3.43 -15.65 6.44
C THR A 84 -4.02 -14.45 7.17
N ASP A 85 -3.73 -13.23 6.72
CA ASP A 85 -4.19 -12.00 7.36
C ASP A 85 -5.72 -11.82 7.16
N PHE A 86 -6.22 -12.25 6.01
CA PHE A 86 -7.65 -12.22 5.65
C PHE A 86 -8.46 -13.34 6.32
N LYS A 87 -7.83 -14.46 6.70
CA LYS A 87 -8.52 -15.59 7.35
C LYS A 87 -9.22 -15.19 8.65
N TYR A 88 -8.69 -14.21 9.39
CA TYR A 88 -9.35 -13.72 10.60
C TYR A 88 -10.73 -13.10 10.29
N LEU A 89 -10.80 -12.29 9.23
CA LEU A 89 -12.02 -11.62 8.77
C LEU A 89 -13.02 -12.59 8.13
N MET A 90 -12.54 -13.71 7.58
CA MET A 90 -13.41 -14.78 7.12
C MET A 90 -13.99 -15.58 8.28
N ARG A 91 -13.16 -15.92 9.29
CA ARG A 91 -13.59 -16.67 10.48
C ARG A 91 -14.61 -15.94 11.33
N ASN A 92 -14.58 -14.60 11.34
CA ASN A 92 -15.54 -13.79 12.07
C ASN A 92 -16.75 -13.36 11.20
N ASN A 93 -16.88 -13.90 9.98
CA ASN A 93 -17.94 -13.60 9.01
C ASN A 93 -18.03 -12.13 8.55
N THR A 94 -16.95 -11.35 8.67
CA THR A 94 -16.90 -9.96 8.15
C THR A 94 -16.82 -9.92 6.62
N ILE A 95 -16.10 -10.88 6.03
CA ILE A 95 -16.02 -11.14 4.59
C ILE A 95 -16.19 -12.64 4.35
N LYS A 96 -16.64 -13.04 3.16
CA LYS A 96 -16.74 -14.46 2.79
C LYS A 96 -15.67 -14.85 1.76
N GLU A 97 -15.28 -16.11 1.74
CA GLU A 97 -14.42 -16.68 0.70
C GLU A 97 -15.04 -16.56 -0.71
N THR A 98 -16.38 -16.46 -0.77
CA THR A 98 -17.12 -16.20 -2.02
C THR A 98 -17.02 -14.75 -2.50
N ASP A 99 -16.61 -13.83 -1.63
CA ASP A 99 -16.57 -12.39 -1.93
C ASP A 99 -15.18 -11.98 -2.43
N ILE A 100 -14.14 -12.58 -1.86
CA ILE A 100 -12.75 -12.25 -2.12
C ILE A 100 -11.86 -13.49 -2.08
N ILE A 101 -11.00 -13.60 -3.08
CA ILE A 101 -9.96 -14.62 -3.19
C ILE A 101 -8.61 -13.92 -2.99
N VAL A 102 -7.81 -14.45 -2.07
CA VAL A 102 -6.42 -14.02 -1.82
C VAL A 102 -5.51 -15.16 -2.26
N ASP A 103 -5.14 -15.19 -3.54
CA ASP A 103 -4.47 -16.35 -4.14
C ASP A 103 -2.97 -16.11 -4.41
N LYS A 104 -2.16 -17.17 -4.31
CA LYS A 104 -0.77 -17.28 -4.81
C LYS A 104 0.00 -15.95 -4.83
N ALA A 105 0.18 -15.37 -3.64
CA ALA A 105 0.72 -14.02 -3.47
C ALA A 105 1.97 -13.76 -4.34
N PHE A 106 2.95 -14.66 -4.29
CA PHE A 106 4.21 -14.47 -5.01
C PHE A 106 4.12 -14.81 -6.51
N ASP A 107 3.27 -15.75 -6.94
CA ASP A 107 3.10 -16.02 -8.37
C ASP A 107 2.43 -14.84 -9.08
N ASN A 108 1.38 -14.30 -8.46
CA ASN A 108 0.67 -13.15 -8.99
C ASN A 108 1.50 -11.86 -8.92
N LEU A 109 2.29 -11.70 -7.85
CA LEU A 109 3.30 -10.64 -7.79
C LEU A 109 4.31 -10.78 -8.93
N ARG A 110 4.91 -11.96 -9.16
CA ARG A 110 5.85 -12.18 -10.28
C ARG A 110 5.26 -11.86 -11.64
N LYS A 111 4.00 -12.22 -11.90
CA LYS A 111 3.31 -11.83 -13.14
C LYS A 111 3.23 -10.31 -13.27
N SER A 112 2.88 -9.62 -12.20
CA SER A 112 2.83 -8.15 -12.16
C SER A 112 4.20 -7.52 -12.42
N LEU A 113 5.24 -8.00 -11.76
CA LEU A 113 6.62 -7.52 -11.94
C LEU A 113 7.11 -7.77 -13.37
N SER A 114 6.79 -8.93 -13.96
CA SER A 114 7.11 -9.25 -15.35
C SER A 114 6.41 -8.30 -16.33
N GLU A 115 5.15 -7.95 -16.08
CA GLU A 115 4.39 -7.01 -16.91
C GLU A 115 4.86 -5.56 -16.76
N LEU A 116 5.40 -5.18 -15.61
CA LEU A 116 5.99 -3.87 -15.35
C LEU A 116 7.41 -3.74 -15.92
N LYS A 117 8.13 -4.86 -16.07
CA LYS A 117 9.50 -4.89 -16.57
C LYS A 117 9.60 -4.26 -17.96
N GLY A 118 10.53 -3.31 -18.10
CA GLY A 118 10.74 -2.56 -19.35
C GLY A 118 9.70 -1.47 -19.62
N LYS A 119 8.69 -1.29 -18.76
CA LYS A 119 7.70 -0.20 -18.85
C LYS A 119 7.91 0.89 -17.81
N CYS A 120 8.70 0.59 -16.77
CA CYS A 120 8.97 1.47 -15.64
C CYS A 120 10.48 1.55 -15.42
N ASP A 121 10.92 2.70 -14.92
CA ASP A 121 12.31 2.91 -14.52
C ASP A 121 12.56 2.45 -13.07
N ILE A 122 11.50 2.45 -12.25
CA ILE A 122 11.52 1.99 -10.86
C ILE A 122 10.27 1.16 -10.61
N ILE A 123 10.40 0.03 -9.91
CA ILE A 123 9.29 -0.82 -9.48
C ILE A 123 9.25 -0.91 -7.94
N VAL A 124 8.13 -0.51 -7.36
CA VAL A 124 7.86 -0.50 -5.92
C VAL A 124 6.78 -1.53 -5.58
N VAL A 125 7.04 -2.34 -4.56
CA VAL A 125 6.07 -3.30 -4.00
C VAL A 125 5.55 -2.77 -2.67
N LEU A 126 4.24 -2.65 -2.56
CA LEU A 126 3.53 -2.34 -1.32
C LEU A 126 3.12 -3.66 -0.66
N ALA A 127 3.88 -4.10 0.35
CA ALA A 127 3.74 -5.43 0.93
C ALA A 127 2.97 -5.38 2.25
N ASN A 128 1.68 -5.74 2.22
CA ASN A 128 0.92 -6.01 3.42
C ASN A 128 1.10 -7.49 3.79
N LEU A 129 2.26 -7.79 4.38
CA LEU A 129 2.70 -9.14 4.72
C LEU A 129 3.17 -9.17 6.18
N ASN A 130 2.86 -10.24 6.88
CA ASN A 130 3.52 -10.53 8.15
C ASN A 130 5.03 -10.80 7.95
N GLN A 131 5.78 -10.92 9.05
CA GLN A 131 7.25 -11.10 8.99
C GLN A 131 7.68 -12.32 8.16
N GLU A 132 6.97 -13.45 8.30
CA GLU A 132 7.26 -14.65 7.51
C GLU A 132 7.09 -14.38 6.00
N GLY A 133 6.05 -13.65 5.62
CA GLY A 133 5.81 -13.28 4.23
C GLY A 133 6.81 -12.30 3.68
N LEU A 134 7.21 -11.32 4.49
CA LEU A 134 8.25 -10.38 4.10
C LEU A 134 9.57 -11.11 3.82
N VAL A 135 9.99 -12.02 4.71
CA VAL A 135 11.20 -12.84 4.51
C VAL A 135 11.09 -13.65 3.22
N LYS A 136 9.98 -14.38 3.01
CA LYS A 136 9.79 -15.17 1.79
C LYS A 136 9.79 -14.32 0.52
N LEU A 137 9.20 -13.12 0.55
CA LEU A 137 9.25 -12.18 -0.57
C LEU A 137 10.68 -11.77 -0.89
N LEU A 138 11.45 -11.40 0.14
CA LEU A 138 12.84 -10.95 -0.02
C LEU A 138 13.74 -12.07 -0.52
N ASP A 139 13.55 -13.30 -0.05
CA ASP A 139 14.38 -14.45 -0.44
C ASP A 139 14.06 -14.95 -1.86
N ASN A 140 12.78 -14.94 -2.26
CA ASN A 140 12.35 -15.67 -3.44
C ASN A 140 11.99 -14.78 -4.63
N VAL A 141 11.58 -13.53 -4.41
CA VAL A 141 11.04 -12.66 -5.48
C VAL A 141 12.08 -11.63 -5.90
N ASP A 142 12.25 -11.50 -7.21
CA ASP A 142 13.11 -10.51 -7.88
C ASP A 142 12.30 -9.66 -8.86
N GLY A 143 12.91 -8.61 -9.41
CA GLY A 143 12.29 -7.75 -10.42
C GLY A 143 11.59 -6.52 -9.85
N TYR A 144 11.92 -6.14 -8.62
CA TYR A 144 11.56 -4.87 -7.99
C TYR A 144 12.82 -4.15 -7.49
N ASP A 145 12.68 -2.85 -7.25
CA ASP A 145 13.76 -2.01 -6.71
C ASP A 145 13.55 -1.70 -5.23
N LEU A 146 12.29 -1.62 -4.78
CA LEU A 146 11.93 -1.23 -3.42
C LEU A 146 10.71 -1.99 -2.90
N VAL A 147 10.79 -2.45 -1.64
CA VAL A 147 9.64 -2.94 -0.88
C VAL A 147 9.29 -1.95 0.24
N LEU A 148 8.04 -1.50 0.26
CA LEU A 148 7.43 -0.79 1.38
C LEU A 148 6.56 -1.79 2.14
N ALA A 149 7.06 -2.32 3.25
CA ALA A 149 6.35 -3.30 4.05
C ALA A 149 5.44 -2.63 5.10
N GLY A 150 4.31 -3.28 5.40
CA GLY A 150 3.33 -2.87 6.40
C GLY A 150 2.86 -4.04 7.26
N ASN A 151 1.57 -4.06 7.61
CA ASN A 151 0.88 -5.06 8.46
C ASN A 151 1.20 -4.95 9.97
N ASN A 152 2.45 -5.10 10.40
CA ASN A 152 2.79 -5.23 11.83
C ASN A 152 3.12 -3.91 12.55
N GLY A 153 3.13 -2.79 11.82
CA GLY A 153 3.41 -1.46 12.36
C GLY A 153 4.84 -1.25 12.82
N GLU A 154 5.79 -2.09 12.36
CA GLU A 154 7.21 -1.87 12.65
C GLU A 154 7.75 -0.64 11.92
N GLU A 155 8.90 -0.16 12.39
CA GLU A 155 9.61 0.92 11.72
C GLU A 155 11.11 0.67 11.72
N PHE A 156 11.74 1.10 10.63
CA PHE A 156 13.19 1.06 10.53
C PHE A 156 13.71 2.48 10.45
N LYS A 157 14.61 2.84 11.38
CA LYS A 157 15.33 4.12 11.36
C LYS A 157 16.20 4.27 10.11
N TYR A 158 16.68 3.16 9.57
CA TYR A 158 17.51 3.10 8.36
C TYR A 158 16.92 2.08 7.38
N ALA A 159 17.13 2.32 6.09
CA ALA A 159 16.74 1.35 5.07
C ALA A 159 17.46 0.02 5.30
N ARG A 160 16.73 -1.08 5.13
CA ARG A 160 17.29 -2.42 5.23
C ARG A 160 17.61 -2.95 3.84
N ARG A 161 18.58 -3.86 3.79
CA ARG A 161 19.02 -4.50 2.56
C ARG A 161 19.27 -5.99 2.76
N ILE A 162 18.85 -6.78 1.77
CA ILE A 162 19.31 -8.15 1.57
C ILE A 162 19.84 -8.18 0.14
N GLU A 163 21.15 -8.41 0.00
CA GLU A 163 21.85 -8.25 -1.27
C GLU A 163 21.58 -6.86 -1.89
N ASN A 164 20.94 -6.81 -3.06
CA ASN A 164 20.58 -5.58 -3.77
C ASN A 164 19.13 -5.13 -3.50
N LYS A 165 18.37 -5.87 -2.70
CA LYS A 165 16.94 -5.62 -2.42
C LYS A 165 16.79 -4.68 -1.25
N ILE A 166 16.11 -3.56 -1.45
CA ILE A 166 15.87 -2.57 -0.41
C ILE A 166 14.46 -2.71 0.12
N TYR A 167 14.31 -2.69 1.43
CA TYR A 167 13.02 -2.72 2.08
C TYR A 167 12.95 -1.82 3.31
N LEU A 168 11.77 -1.26 3.55
CA LEU A 168 11.52 -0.24 4.55
C LEU A 168 10.21 -0.52 5.28
N GLN A 169 10.09 0.02 6.50
CA GLN A 169 8.83 0.18 7.21
C GLN A 169 8.81 1.52 7.93
N ASN A 170 7.66 2.19 7.91
CA ASN A 170 7.50 3.58 8.35
C ASN A 170 6.69 3.73 9.65
N GLY A 171 6.41 2.63 10.35
CA GLY A 171 5.57 2.64 11.55
C GLY A 171 4.07 2.65 11.21
N ARG A 172 3.29 3.27 12.09
CA ARG A 172 1.82 3.29 12.04
C ARG A 172 1.24 4.67 12.35
N ASP A 173 -0.08 4.77 12.23
CA ASP A 173 -0.91 5.88 12.73
C ASP A 173 -0.53 7.27 12.18
N GLY A 174 0.16 7.34 11.05
CA GLY A 174 0.62 8.60 10.46
C GLY A 174 1.61 9.38 11.34
N GLU A 175 2.30 8.72 12.27
CA GLU A 175 3.26 9.40 13.15
C GLU A 175 4.54 9.80 12.42
N LYS A 176 4.85 9.12 11.30
CA LYS A 176 6.08 9.29 10.53
C LYS A 176 5.83 9.13 9.03
N ILE A 177 6.66 9.79 8.22
CA ILE A 177 6.69 9.65 6.76
C ILE A 177 8.09 9.20 6.33
N GLY A 178 8.16 8.14 5.55
CA GLY A 178 9.39 7.71 4.90
C GLY A 178 9.63 8.50 3.61
N LYS A 179 10.83 9.08 3.46
CA LYS A 179 11.31 9.70 2.22
C LYS A 179 12.43 8.85 1.66
N VAL A 180 12.28 8.38 0.43
CA VAL A 180 13.29 7.60 -0.28
C VAL A 180 13.76 8.38 -1.49
N VAL A 181 15.06 8.39 -1.73
CA VAL A 181 15.67 9.05 -2.88
C VAL A 181 16.35 8.00 -3.74
N TYR A 182 15.94 7.93 -5.00
CA TYR A 182 16.62 7.20 -6.06
C TYR A 182 17.17 8.18 -7.09
N GLU A 183 18.29 7.82 -7.68
CA GLU A 183 18.88 8.49 -8.84
C GLU A 183 18.90 7.49 -9.99
N ILE A 184 18.48 7.91 -11.19
CA ILE A 184 18.58 7.07 -12.39
C ILE A 184 19.81 7.55 -13.16
N LYS A 185 20.79 6.67 -13.31
CA LYS A 185 22.04 6.97 -14.03
C LYS A 185 21.84 6.88 -15.54
N ASN A 186 22.89 7.27 -16.28
CA ASN A 186 22.92 7.23 -17.75
C ASN A 186 22.67 5.84 -18.36
N ASP A 187 22.90 4.76 -17.60
CA ASP A 187 22.60 3.38 -18.02
C ASP A 187 21.12 2.98 -17.79
N GLY A 188 20.29 3.93 -17.33
CA GLY A 188 18.88 3.74 -17.05
C GLY A 188 18.58 2.98 -15.75
N LYS A 189 19.61 2.62 -14.95
CA LYS A 189 19.40 1.84 -13.73
C LYS A 189 19.11 2.76 -12.54
N PRO A 190 18.07 2.44 -11.74
CA PRO A 190 17.81 3.16 -10.52
C PRO A 190 18.85 2.77 -9.45
N GLN A 191 19.43 3.78 -8.81
CA GLN A 191 20.33 3.65 -7.68
C GLN A 191 19.69 4.28 -6.45
N PHE A 192 19.57 3.51 -5.38
CA PHE A 192 19.18 4.05 -4.08
C PHE A 192 20.26 4.98 -3.53
N VAL A 193 19.86 6.18 -3.15
CA VAL A 193 20.73 7.22 -2.59
C VAL A 193 20.55 7.29 -1.08
N SER A 194 19.32 7.49 -0.60
CA SER A 194 19.06 7.72 0.81
C SER A 194 17.64 7.36 1.23
N TYR A 195 17.47 7.14 2.52
CA TYR A 195 16.17 7.05 3.18
C TYR A 195 16.19 7.88 4.47
N GLU A 196 15.11 8.60 4.71
CA GLU A 196 14.88 9.39 5.91
C GLU A 196 13.49 9.06 6.47
N LEU A 197 13.43 8.74 7.77
CA LEU A 197 12.17 8.56 8.48
C LEU A 197 11.84 9.85 9.26
N ILE A 198 10.88 10.60 8.76
CA ILE A 198 10.55 11.94 9.24
C ILE A 198 9.39 11.84 10.23
N LYS A 199 9.62 12.22 11.50
CA LYS A 199 8.54 12.29 12.50
C LYS A 199 7.61 13.46 12.23
N ILE A 200 6.31 13.18 12.17
CA ILE A 200 5.28 14.20 12.06
C ILE A 200 5.03 14.82 13.45
N ASN A 201 5.25 16.12 13.56
CA ASN A 201 4.86 16.89 14.75
C ASN A 201 3.62 17.71 14.43
N ALA A 202 2.45 17.12 14.62
CA ALA A 202 1.16 17.75 14.31
C ALA A 202 0.96 19.11 15.00
N LYS A 203 1.56 19.33 16.19
CA LYS A 203 1.48 20.62 16.90
C LYS A 203 2.23 21.76 16.18
N LYS A 204 3.19 21.43 15.31
CA LYS A 204 4.00 22.39 14.57
C LYS A 204 3.54 22.58 13.12
N LEU A 205 2.55 21.82 12.68
CA LEU A 205 2.05 21.87 11.31
C LEU A 205 0.70 22.56 11.28
N LYS A 206 0.51 23.43 10.29
CA LYS A 206 -0.82 23.99 9.99
C LYS A 206 -1.67 22.88 9.40
N ARG A 207 -2.86 22.66 9.96
CA ARG A 207 -3.83 21.71 9.44
C ARG A 207 -4.38 22.20 8.11
N ASP A 208 -4.66 21.27 7.21
CA ASP A 208 -5.28 21.58 5.93
C ASP A 208 -6.77 21.91 6.15
N ALA A 209 -7.19 23.12 5.78
CA ALA A 209 -8.53 23.62 6.04
C ALA A 209 -9.63 22.82 5.32
N LYS A 210 -9.33 22.25 4.15
CA LYS A 210 -10.27 21.40 3.40
C LYS A 210 -10.45 20.07 4.13
N ILE A 211 -9.35 19.45 4.55
CA ILE A 211 -9.40 18.20 5.32
C ILE A 211 -10.13 18.40 6.66
N GLU A 212 -9.83 19.48 7.39
CA GLU A 212 -10.52 19.79 8.65
C GLU A 212 -12.02 19.99 8.47
N LYS A 213 -12.44 20.60 7.36
CA LYS A 213 -13.86 20.77 7.06
C LYS A 213 -14.54 19.42 6.84
N ILE A 214 -13.92 18.52 6.07
CA ILE A 214 -14.46 17.18 5.81
C ILE A 214 -14.61 16.39 7.12
N ILE A 215 -13.59 16.42 7.98
CA ILE A 215 -13.64 15.74 9.29
C ILE A 215 -14.82 16.28 10.11
N LYS A 216 -14.95 17.61 10.26
CA LYS A 216 -16.04 18.23 11.02
C LYS A 216 -17.44 17.95 10.47
N ASP A 217 -17.56 17.73 9.17
CA ASP A 217 -18.85 17.43 8.55
C ASP A 217 -19.24 15.95 8.71
N LEU A 218 -18.27 15.05 8.92
CA LEU A 218 -18.48 13.63 9.18
C LEU A 218 -18.59 13.30 10.69
N GLU A 219 -18.06 14.15 11.57
CA GLU A 219 -18.17 14.00 13.03
C GLU A 219 -19.55 14.42 13.61
N LYS A 220 -20.43 15.00 12.80
CA LYS A 220 -21.77 15.48 13.21
C LYS A 220 -22.81 14.37 13.14
#